data_AF-A0A8J8D0E9-F1
#
_entry.id   AF-A0A8J8D0E9-F1
#
_cell.length_a   1.000
_cell.length_b   1.000
_cell.length_c   1.000
_cell.angle_alpha   90.00
_cell.angle_beta   90.00
_cell.angle_gamma   90.00
#
_symmetry.space_group_name_H-M   'P 1'
#
loop_
_entity.id
_entity.type
_entity.pdbx_description
1 polymer ?
#
loop_
_entity_poly.entity_id
_entity_poly.type
_entity_poly.pdbx_seq_one_letter_code
_entity_poly.pdbx_strand_id
1 'polypeptide(L)'
;MTAIEGTFLVTNADDGSATLRNVADSQVLTLSDNPGVEAGEVVEGTVEPEPPMEVTYTVTEVAERRTIPVETVDLAPTAQTTEIAAEQAPGELTTVERAGEGEVHVLTVPEDETAEAATDVVEDEATLSRAARLGVDRVEVRTAAGVVSVRYLPD
;
A
#
# COMPACT_ATOMS: atom_id res chain seq x y z
N MET A 1 -26.25 -7.75 -8.75
CA MET A 1 -25.49 -6.49 -8.54
C MET A 1 -24.68 -6.13 -9.79
N THR A 2 -23.96 -5.00 -9.83
CA THR A 2 -23.20 -4.52 -11.02
C THR A 2 -21.71 -4.81 -10.87
N ALA A 3 -21.02 -5.02 -11.98
CA ALA A 3 -19.55 -5.11 -12.04
C ALA A 3 -18.86 -3.94 -11.33
N ILE A 4 -17.73 -4.23 -10.68
CA ILE A 4 -16.88 -3.27 -9.98
C ILE A 4 -15.57 -3.16 -10.75
N GLU A 5 -15.36 -2.02 -11.38
CA GLU A 5 -14.10 -1.66 -12.04
C GLU A 5 -13.23 -0.89 -11.04
N GLY A 6 -11.94 -1.22 -10.97
CA GLY A 6 -11.01 -0.49 -10.12
C GLY A 6 -9.65 -1.14 -9.94
N THR A 7 -8.92 -0.64 -8.95
CA THR A 7 -7.63 -1.16 -8.52
C THR A 7 -7.79 -1.87 -7.19
N PHE A 8 -7.24 -3.08 -7.11
CA PHE A 8 -7.41 -3.98 -5.99
C PHE A 8 -6.05 -4.42 -5.46
N LEU A 9 -5.88 -4.38 -4.14
CA LEU A 9 -4.76 -5.03 -3.47
C LEU A 9 -5.16 -6.46 -3.09
N VAL A 10 -4.36 -7.45 -3.44
CA VAL A 10 -4.54 -8.83 -3.00
C VAL A 10 -4.03 -8.93 -1.56
N THR A 11 -4.93 -9.04 -0.59
CA THR A 11 -4.57 -9.12 0.83
C THR A 11 -4.32 -10.56 1.29
N ASN A 12 -4.90 -11.53 0.59
CA ASN A 12 -4.67 -12.94 0.84
C ASN A 12 -4.86 -13.73 -0.47
N ALA A 13 -4.05 -14.76 -0.69
CA ALA A 13 -4.17 -15.67 -1.80
C ALA A 13 -3.71 -17.07 -1.40
N ASP A 14 -4.51 -18.07 -1.77
CA ASP A 14 -4.17 -19.49 -1.70
C ASP A 14 -4.51 -20.18 -3.03
N ASP A 15 -4.28 -21.48 -3.15
CA ASP A 15 -4.49 -22.21 -4.42
C ASP A 15 -5.95 -22.20 -4.90
N GLY A 16 -6.91 -21.97 -4.00
CA GLY A 16 -8.35 -22.07 -4.28
C GLY A 16 -9.13 -20.76 -4.14
N SER A 17 -8.55 -19.71 -3.58
CA SER A 17 -9.23 -18.44 -3.37
C SER A 17 -8.27 -17.26 -3.22
N ALA A 18 -8.77 -16.05 -3.39
CA ALA A 18 -8.05 -14.84 -3.06
C ALA A 18 -8.99 -13.78 -2.48
N THR A 19 -8.46 -12.91 -1.63
CA THR A 19 -9.17 -11.75 -1.09
C THR A 19 -8.57 -10.49 -1.68
N LEU A 20 -9.43 -9.70 -2.31
CA LEU A 20 -9.12 -8.40 -2.88
C LEU A 20 -9.64 -7.31 -1.96
N ARG A 21 -8.87 -6.23 -1.80
CA ARG A 21 -9.34 -4.96 -1.24
C ARG A 21 -9.33 -3.90 -2.33
N ASN A 22 -10.50 -3.32 -2.60
CA ASN A 22 -10.58 -2.12 -3.43
C ASN A 22 -9.86 -0.97 -2.74
N VAL A 23 -8.84 -0.40 -3.37
CA VAL A 23 -7.98 0.62 -2.74
C VAL A 23 -8.65 2.00 -2.67
N ALA A 24 -9.76 2.20 -3.40
CA ALA A 24 -10.50 3.45 -3.41
C ALA A 24 -11.41 3.63 -2.17
N ASP A 25 -12.08 2.57 -1.74
CA ASP A 25 -13.10 2.59 -0.68
C ASP A 25 -12.89 1.53 0.42
N SER A 26 -11.82 0.75 0.33
CA SER A 26 -11.46 -0.35 1.23
C SER A 26 -12.46 -1.51 1.24
N GLN A 27 -13.32 -1.63 0.22
CA GLN A 27 -14.23 -2.77 0.10
C GLN A 27 -13.45 -4.07 -0.03
N VAL A 28 -13.80 -5.08 0.77
CA VAL A 28 -13.20 -6.42 0.72
C VAL A 28 -14.07 -7.34 -0.14
N LEU A 29 -13.45 -8.00 -1.11
CA LEU A 29 -14.09 -8.88 -2.10
C LEU A 29 -13.37 -10.23 -2.08
N THR A 30 -14.08 -11.30 -1.75
CA THR A 30 -13.53 -12.66 -1.76
C THR A 30 -13.80 -13.32 -3.10
N LEU A 31 -12.75 -13.72 -3.79
CA LEU A 31 -12.83 -14.47 -5.03
C LEU A 31 -13.14 -15.95 -4.75
N SER A 32 -14.01 -16.54 -5.56
CA SER A 32 -14.34 -17.97 -5.47
C SER A 32 -13.22 -18.90 -5.92
N ASP A 33 -12.36 -18.42 -6.81
CA ASP A 33 -11.18 -19.09 -7.33
C ASP A 33 -10.01 -18.10 -7.38
N ASN A 34 -8.78 -18.58 -7.21
CA ASN A 34 -7.60 -17.75 -7.40
C ASN A 34 -7.18 -17.73 -8.89
N PRO A 35 -7.20 -16.58 -9.59
CA PRO A 35 -6.75 -16.45 -10.98
C PRO A 35 -5.22 -16.42 -11.15
N GLY A 36 -4.48 -17.00 -10.19
CA GLY A 36 -3.02 -17.01 -10.13
C GLY A 36 -2.42 -15.69 -9.66
N VAL A 37 -3.06 -15.01 -8.71
CA VAL A 37 -2.54 -13.82 -8.03
C VAL A 37 -1.89 -14.19 -6.70
N GLU A 38 -0.96 -13.37 -6.26
CA GLU A 38 -0.24 -13.54 -4.98
C GLU A 38 -0.58 -12.42 -3.99
N ALA A 39 -0.46 -12.69 -2.69
CA ALA A 39 -0.65 -11.67 -1.67
C ALA A 39 0.40 -10.55 -1.83
N GLY A 40 -0.06 -9.29 -1.71
CA GLY A 40 0.75 -8.09 -1.97
C GLY A 40 0.73 -7.62 -3.43
N GLU A 41 0.15 -8.39 -4.35
CA GLU A 41 -0.02 -7.98 -5.75
C GLU A 41 -1.14 -6.94 -5.89
N VAL A 42 -0.97 -6.02 -6.83
CA VAL A 42 -1.97 -5.02 -7.22
C VAL A 42 -2.55 -5.41 -8.57
N VAL A 43 -3.87 -5.50 -8.64
CA VAL A 43 -4.64 -5.88 -9.83
C VAL A 43 -5.54 -4.73 -10.24
N GLU A 44 -5.41 -4.26 -11.47
CA GLU A 44 -6.36 -3.35 -12.08
C GLU A 44 -7.28 -4.13 -13.02
N GLY A 45 -8.60 -3.92 -12.90
CA GLY A 45 -9.55 -4.61 -13.75
C GLY A 45 -10.98 -4.57 -13.23
N THR A 46 -11.74 -5.61 -13.57
CA THR A 46 -13.17 -5.71 -13.29
C THR A 46 -13.49 -6.99 -12.56
N VAL A 47 -14.30 -6.88 -11.51
CA VAL A 47 -14.81 -8.01 -10.73
C VAL A 47 -16.32 -8.02 -10.69
N GLU A 48 -16.92 -9.21 -10.74
CA GLU A 48 -18.37 -9.38 -10.73
C GLU A 48 -18.80 -10.36 -9.63
N PRO A 49 -19.91 -10.09 -8.94
CA PRO A 49 -20.46 -11.02 -7.95
C PRO A 49 -21.05 -12.25 -8.63
N GLU A 50 -20.84 -13.42 -8.04
CA GLU A 50 -21.30 -14.68 -8.61
C GLU A 50 -22.74 -15.01 -8.21
N PRO A 51 -23.62 -15.31 -9.18
CA PRO A 51 -24.99 -15.70 -8.89
C PRO A 51 -25.07 -17.12 -8.30
N PRO A 52 -26.16 -17.46 -7.58
CA PRO A 52 -27.28 -16.59 -7.24
C PRO A 52 -27.12 -15.88 -5.89
N MET A 53 -26.14 -16.29 -5.07
CA MET A 53 -25.99 -15.76 -3.70
C MET A 53 -25.24 -14.43 -3.66
N GLU A 54 -24.43 -14.12 -4.68
CA GLU A 54 -23.67 -12.86 -4.81
C GLU A 54 -22.78 -12.58 -3.59
N VAL A 55 -22.20 -13.63 -2.99
CA VAL A 55 -21.31 -13.56 -1.81
C VAL A 55 -19.84 -13.62 -2.22
N THR A 56 -19.52 -14.40 -3.26
CA THR A 56 -18.20 -14.50 -3.86
C THR A 56 -18.16 -13.70 -5.16
N TYR A 57 -16.95 -13.34 -5.58
CA TYR A 57 -16.68 -12.58 -6.79
C TYR A 57 -15.80 -13.39 -7.73
N THR A 58 -15.81 -13.02 -8.99
CA THR A 58 -14.85 -13.51 -9.98
C THR A 58 -14.24 -12.33 -10.72
N VAL A 59 -12.99 -12.48 -11.14
CA VAL A 59 -12.30 -11.48 -11.97
C VAL A 59 -12.69 -11.74 -13.43
N THR A 60 -13.43 -10.82 -14.02
CA THR A 60 -13.89 -10.93 -15.42
C THR A 60 -12.92 -10.28 -16.39
N GLU A 61 -12.14 -9.30 -15.92
CA GLU A 61 -11.13 -8.61 -16.71
C GLU A 61 -9.93 -8.23 -15.83
N VAL A 62 -8.73 -8.40 -16.37
CA VAL A 62 -7.49 -7.91 -15.80
C VAL A 62 -6.85 -6.99 -16.83
N ALA A 63 -6.81 -5.70 -16.52
CA ALA A 63 -6.13 -4.70 -17.34
C ALA A 63 -4.62 -4.73 -17.05
N GLU A 64 -4.24 -4.77 -15.77
CA GLU A 64 -2.85 -4.76 -15.33
C GLU A 64 -2.66 -5.54 -14.03
N ARG A 65 -1.45 -6.09 -13.85
CA ARG A 65 -0.98 -6.68 -12.60
C ARG A 65 0.44 -6.20 -12.31
N ARG A 66 0.68 -5.78 -11.08
CA ARG A 66 2.01 -5.29 -10.65
C ARG A 66 2.28 -5.56 -9.19
N THR A 67 3.56 -5.67 -8.84
CA THR A 67 4.04 -5.70 -7.47
C THR A 67 4.74 -4.37 -7.19
N ILE A 68 4.36 -3.70 -6.11
CA ILE A 68 5.00 -2.46 -5.69
C ILE A 68 6.08 -2.80 -4.66
N PRO A 69 7.37 -2.65 -4.96
CA PRO A 69 8.41 -2.84 -3.96
C PRO A 69 8.28 -1.79 -2.85
N VAL A 70 8.33 -2.27 -1.60
CA VAL A 70 8.44 -1.46 -0.39
C VAL A 70 9.73 -1.87 0.29
N GLU A 71 10.67 -0.94 0.43
CA GLU A 71 12.00 -1.28 0.94
C GLU A 71 12.60 -0.15 1.78
N THR A 72 13.36 -0.54 2.80
CA THR A 72 14.25 0.37 3.50
C THR A 72 15.50 0.60 2.67
N VAL A 73 15.83 1.86 2.38
CA VAL A 73 17.01 2.23 1.61
C VAL A 73 18.04 2.94 2.48
N ASP A 74 19.33 2.71 2.20
CA ASP A 74 20.46 3.36 2.89
C ASP A 74 20.67 4.79 2.35
N LEU A 75 19.65 5.63 2.53
CA LEU A 75 19.66 7.04 2.21
C LEU A 75 19.04 7.81 3.38
N ALA A 76 19.69 8.90 3.77
CA ALA A 76 19.14 9.78 4.78
C ALA A 76 17.76 10.36 4.36
N PRO A 77 16.86 10.61 5.32
CA PRO A 77 15.69 11.46 5.11
C PRO A 77 16.11 12.84 4.57
N THR A 78 15.21 13.51 3.85
CA THR A 78 15.50 14.86 3.34
C THR A 78 15.50 15.89 4.47
N ALA A 79 16.15 17.04 4.26
CA ALA A 79 16.13 18.14 5.22
C ALA A 79 14.70 18.51 5.65
N GLN A 80 13.77 18.63 4.69
CA GLN A 80 12.35 18.88 4.97
C GLN A 80 11.74 17.82 5.90
N THR A 81 12.00 16.54 5.68
CA THR A 81 11.43 15.48 6.55
C THR A 81 12.01 15.51 7.96
N THR A 82 13.28 15.86 8.10
CA THR A 82 13.92 16.04 9.42
C THR A 82 13.39 17.27 10.14
N GLU A 83 13.15 18.38 9.42
CA GLU A 83 12.53 19.58 9.97
C GLU A 83 11.11 19.30 10.50
N ILE A 84 10.29 18.60 9.71
CA ILE A 84 8.94 18.18 10.13
C ILE A 84 9.01 17.31 11.38
N ALA A 85 9.89 16.31 11.42
CA ALA A 85 10.02 15.43 12.58
C ALA A 85 10.47 16.17 13.85
N ALA A 86 11.31 17.20 13.73
CA ALA A 86 11.76 18.00 14.87
C ALA A 86 10.63 18.83 15.53
N GLU A 87 9.55 19.10 14.79
CA GLU A 87 8.37 19.82 15.28
C GLU A 87 7.25 18.90 15.78
N GLN A 88 7.43 17.58 15.66
CA GLN A 88 6.47 16.54 16.03
C GLN A 88 6.85 15.85 17.35
N ALA A 89 5.85 15.43 18.12
CA ALA A 89 6.02 14.52 19.23
C ALA A 89 6.18 13.06 18.74
N PRO A 90 6.86 12.18 19.49
CA PRO A 90 6.87 10.75 19.19
C PRO A 90 5.46 10.17 19.10
N GLY A 91 5.21 9.35 18.07
CA GLY A 91 3.90 8.80 17.71
C GLY A 91 3.11 9.65 16.72
N GLU A 92 3.57 10.86 16.37
CA GLU A 92 2.92 11.69 15.37
C GLU A 92 3.36 11.34 13.94
N LEU A 93 2.40 11.48 13.01
CA LEU A 93 2.58 11.30 11.58
C LEU A 93 2.11 12.56 10.85
N THR A 94 2.95 13.07 9.97
CA THR A 94 2.61 14.12 9.01
C THR A 94 2.71 13.58 7.60
N THR A 95 1.69 13.87 6.79
CA THR A 95 1.64 13.55 5.36
C THR A 95 1.88 14.82 4.54
N VAL A 96 2.77 14.74 3.56
CA VAL A 96 3.13 15.85 2.67
C VAL A 96 2.96 15.41 1.22
N GLU A 97 2.13 16.15 0.48
CA GLU A 97 1.98 15.98 -0.96
C GLU A 97 3.25 16.45 -1.68
N ARG A 98 3.66 15.73 -2.73
CA ARG A 98 4.77 16.16 -3.58
C ARG A 98 4.26 17.06 -4.69
N ALA A 99 5.14 17.90 -5.24
CA ALA A 99 4.87 18.56 -6.50
C ALA A 99 4.90 17.51 -7.62
N GLY A 100 3.72 16.99 -8.00
CA GLY A 100 3.56 15.89 -8.95
C GLY A 100 2.88 14.69 -8.30
N GLU A 101 3.19 13.50 -8.81
CA GLU A 101 2.69 12.23 -8.29
C GLU A 101 3.50 11.77 -7.08
N GLY A 102 2.82 11.10 -6.13
CA GLY A 102 3.41 10.59 -4.90
C GLY A 102 3.24 11.49 -3.68
N GLU A 103 3.72 10.98 -2.56
CA GLU A 103 3.45 11.51 -1.22
C GLU A 103 4.64 11.16 -0.31
N VAL A 104 4.81 11.90 0.78
CA VAL A 104 5.80 11.58 1.82
C VAL A 104 5.11 11.54 3.17
N HIS A 105 5.30 10.46 3.92
CA HIS A 105 4.92 10.38 5.33
C HIS A 105 6.16 10.57 6.19
N VAL A 106 6.01 11.33 7.26
CA VAL A 106 7.05 11.57 8.26
C VAL A 106 6.52 11.09 9.60
N LEU A 107 7.00 9.94 10.03
CA LEU A 107 6.71 9.37 11.34
C LEU A 107 7.83 9.77 12.30
N THR A 108 7.44 10.31 13.45
CA THR A 108 8.38 10.58 14.55
C THR A 108 8.22 9.48 15.59
N VAL A 109 9.30 8.79 15.92
CA VAL A 109 9.29 7.63 16.83
C VAL A 109 10.40 7.77 17.87
N PRO A 110 10.35 7.04 18.99
CA PRO A 110 11.52 6.91 19.87
C PRO A 110 12.76 6.47 19.08
N GLU A 111 13.93 7.03 19.40
CA GLU A 111 15.16 6.75 18.64
C GLU A 111 15.53 5.26 18.64
N ASP A 112 15.26 4.56 19.74
CA ASP A 112 15.49 3.13 19.93
C ASP A 112 14.48 2.24 19.18
N GLU A 113 13.33 2.77 18.78
CA GLU A 113 12.28 2.06 18.02
C GLU A 113 12.36 2.31 16.51
N THR A 114 13.30 3.16 16.03
CA THR A 114 13.36 3.58 14.63
C THR A 114 13.46 2.41 13.64
N ALA A 115 14.28 1.40 13.95
CA ALA A 115 14.47 0.25 13.07
C ALA A 115 13.27 -0.70 13.06
N GLU A 116 12.59 -0.85 14.21
CA GLU A 116 11.37 -1.63 14.33
C GLU A 116 10.24 -0.95 13.55
N ALA A 117 10.02 0.34 13.78
CA ALA A 117 9.01 1.12 13.05
C ALA A 117 9.23 1.12 11.53
N ALA A 118 10.48 1.15 11.06
CA ALA A 118 10.76 1.02 9.63
C ALA A 118 10.42 -0.37 9.08
N THR A 119 10.65 -1.43 9.87
CA THR A 119 10.29 -2.79 9.50
C THR A 119 8.78 -2.94 9.42
N ASP A 120 8.06 -2.44 10.43
CA ASP A 120 6.59 -2.44 10.47
C ASP A 120 6.00 -1.75 9.24
N VAL A 121 6.52 -0.57 8.87
CA VAL A 121 6.08 0.15 7.68
C VAL A 121 6.30 -0.64 6.40
N VAL A 122 7.45 -1.33 6.27
CA VAL A 122 7.78 -2.14 5.09
C VAL A 122 6.82 -3.32 4.96
N GLU A 123 6.43 -3.93 6.07
CA GLU A 123 5.55 -5.10 6.11
C GLU A 123 4.05 -4.74 6.17
N ASP A 124 3.72 -3.45 6.30
CA ASP A 124 2.34 -2.98 6.48
C ASP A 124 1.54 -2.99 5.16
N GLU A 125 0.42 -3.72 5.19
CA GLU A 125 -0.58 -3.74 4.12
C GLU A 125 -1.16 -2.34 3.85
N ALA A 126 -1.25 -1.46 4.86
CA ALA A 126 -1.73 -0.10 4.66
C ALA A 126 -0.75 0.74 3.82
N THR A 127 0.56 0.52 3.95
CA THR A 127 1.59 1.11 3.07
C THR A 127 1.35 0.67 1.61
N LEU A 128 1.17 -0.63 1.37
CA LEU A 128 0.91 -1.17 0.03
C LEU A 128 -0.41 -0.65 -0.56
N SER A 129 -1.49 -0.68 0.23
CA SER A 129 -2.81 -0.16 -0.18
C SER A 129 -2.73 1.31 -0.56
N ARG A 130 -1.98 2.11 0.21
CA ARG A 130 -1.75 3.52 -0.10
C ARG A 130 -0.96 3.70 -1.39
N ALA A 131 0.09 2.91 -1.60
CA ALA A 131 0.90 2.95 -2.81
C ALA A 131 0.07 2.59 -4.05
N ALA A 132 -0.72 1.53 -3.97
CA ALA A 132 -1.64 1.09 -5.01
C ALA A 132 -2.65 2.19 -5.36
N ARG A 133 -3.26 2.81 -4.34
CA ARG A 133 -4.20 3.94 -4.51
C ARG A 133 -3.56 5.17 -5.16
N LEU A 134 -2.31 5.47 -4.81
CA LEU A 134 -1.56 6.59 -5.37
C LEU A 134 -1.08 6.30 -6.81
N GLY A 135 -1.14 5.06 -7.27
CA GLY A 135 -0.63 4.68 -8.59
C GLY A 135 0.88 4.73 -8.72
N VAL A 136 1.62 4.70 -7.59
CA VAL A 136 3.09 4.79 -7.61
C VAL A 136 3.75 3.44 -7.90
N ASP A 137 4.99 3.51 -8.35
CA ASP A 137 5.78 2.33 -8.77
C ASP A 137 6.60 1.72 -7.64
N ARG A 138 6.99 2.52 -6.64
CA ARG A 138 7.73 2.02 -5.47
C ARG A 138 7.52 2.86 -4.21
N VAL A 139 7.85 2.25 -3.08
CA VAL A 139 7.91 2.91 -1.76
C VAL A 139 9.30 2.76 -1.17
N GLU A 140 9.95 3.88 -0.87
CA GLU A 140 11.23 3.91 -0.17
C GLU A 140 11.03 4.35 1.29
N VAL A 141 11.51 3.56 2.23
CA VAL A 141 11.59 3.89 3.65
C VAL A 141 13.01 4.36 3.97
N ARG A 142 13.12 5.57 4.52
CA ARG A 142 14.40 6.19 4.91
C ARG A 142 14.39 6.50 6.39
N THR A 143 15.50 6.24 7.06
CA THR A 143 15.57 6.37 8.52
C THR A 143 16.69 7.31 8.96
N ALA A 144 16.44 8.02 10.05
CA ALA A 144 17.42 8.68 10.90
C ALA A 144 16.97 8.50 12.35
N ALA A 145 17.81 8.82 13.34
CA ALA A 145 17.43 8.67 14.75
C ALA A 145 16.09 9.36 15.05
N GLY A 146 15.08 8.56 15.42
CA GLY A 146 13.72 9.01 15.73
C GLY A 146 12.85 9.41 14.54
N VAL A 147 13.29 9.15 13.31
CA VAL A 147 12.60 9.57 12.08
C VAL A 147 12.48 8.41 11.10
N VAL A 148 11.25 8.11 10.69
CA VAL A 148 10.94 7.20 9.58
C VAL A 148 10.23 8.00 8.48
N SER A 149 10.88 8.14 7.32
CA SER A 149 10.32 8.82 6.16
C SER A 149 9.92 7.80 5.10
N VAL A 150 8.62 7.70 4.85
CA VAL A 150 8.03 6.81 3.84
C VAL A 150 7.76 7.63 2.58
N ARG A 151 8.32 7.21 1.45
CA ARG A 151 8.26 7.97 0.20
C ARG A 151 7.60 7.14 -0.87
N TYR A 152 6.41 7.58 -1.29
CA TYR A 152 5.68 7.02 -2.41
C TYR A 152 6.16 7.71 -3.68
N LEU A 153 6.81 6.97 -4.59
CA LEU A 153 7.54 7.54 -5.71
C LEU A 153 6.97 7.05 -7.05
N PRO A 154 6.65 7.97 -7.99
CA PRO A 154 6.49 7.59 -9.39
C PRO A 154 7.86 7.19 -9.96
N ASP A 155 7.87 6.38 -11.02
CA ASP A 155 9.04 5.89 -11.79
C ASP A 155 10.33 6.73 -11.67
#